data_AF-X1RR52-F1
#
_entry.id   AF-X1RR52-F1
#
_cell.length_a   1.000
_cell.length_b   1.000
_cell.length_c   1.000
_cell.angle_alpha   90.00
_cell.angle_beta   90.00
_cell.angle_gamma   90.00
#
_symmetry.space_group_name_H-M   'P 1'
#
loop_
_entity.id
_entity.type
_entity.pdbx_description
1 polymer ?
#
loop_
_entity_poly.entity_id
_entity_poly.type
_entity_poly.pdbx_seq_one_letter_code
_entity_poly.pdbx_strand_id
1 'polypeptide(L)'
;MPEKRMLIVDAEVARKVDENRGDMNRSDFINFLIGSCLKEGSEKQNYITKEEFSQFQQGTRELLRNFLEFFISYGLELGKQPKDEAFDELSQKLQTLG
;
A
#
# COMPACT_ATOMS: atom_id res chain seq x y z
N MET A 1 9.21 35.44 -18.98
CA MET A 1 8.43 34.82 -20.07
C MET A 1 9.11 33.51 -20.42
N PRO A 2 8.43 32.35 -20.33
CA PRO A 2 9.03 31.09 -20.75
C PRO A 2 9.35 31.17 -22.25
N GLU A 3 10.53 30.68 -22.63
CA GLU A 3 10.97 30.62 -24.02
C GLU A 3 10.03 29.69 -24.80
N LYS A 4 9.39 30.20 -25.85
CA LYS A 4 8.45 29.42 -26.68
C LYS A 4 9.20 28.84 -27.88
N ARG A 5 9.06 27.54 -28.09
CA ARG A 5 9.64 26.81 -29.24
C ARG A 5 8.50 26.20 -30.08
N MET A 6 8.73 26.04 -31.39
CA MET A 6 7.75 25.48 -32.31
C MET A 6 7.87 23.95 -32.32
N LEU A 7 6.74 23.25 -32.12
CA LEU A 7 6.62 21.80 -32.23
C LEU A 7 5.69 21.47 -33.40
N ILE A 8 6.21 20.75 -34.39
CA ILE A 8 5.43 20.28 -35.56
C ILE A 8 5.05 18.82 -35.30
N VAL A 9 3.75 18.53 -35.41
CA VAL A 9 3.18 17.18 -35.24
C VAL A 9 2.20 16.92 -36.37
N ASP A 10 1.91 15.64 -36.61
CA ASP A 10 0.89 15.25 -37.57
C ASP A 10 -0.49 15.83 -37.20
N ALA A 11 -1.28 16.18 -38.23
CA ALA A 11 -2.61 16.76 -38.04
C ALA A 11 -3.52 15.85 -37.20
N GLU A 12 -3.38 14.54 -37.34
CA GLU A 12 -4.14 13.56 -36.57
C GLU A 12 -3.76 13.56 -35.09
N VAL A 13 -2.48 13.76 -34.78
CA VAL A 13 -2.01 13.86 -33.39
C VAL A 13 -2.53 15.15 -32.76
N ALA A 14 -2.47 16.26 -33.49
CA ALA A 14 -3.03 17.54 -33.03
C ALA A 14 -4.54 17.42 -32.75
N ARG A 15 -5.29 16.75 -33.63
CA ARG A 15 -6.72 16.50 -33.46
C ARG A 15 -7.00 15.68 -32.19
N LYS A 16 -6.29 14.57 -31.99
CA LYS A 16 -6.43 13.75 -30.78
C LYS A 16 -6.14 14.53 -29.51
N VAL A 17 -5.12 15.39 -29.52
CA VAL A 17 -4.82 16.27 -28.39
C VAL A 17 -5.99 17.22 -28.11
N ASP A 18 -6.56 17.86 -29.14
CA ASP A 18 -7.67 18.78 -28.97
C ASP A 18 -8.96 18.12 -28.47
N GLU A 19 -9.24 16.89 -28.91
CA GLU A 19 -10.41 16.12 -28.49
C GLU A 19 -10.31 15.61 -27.03
N ASN A 20 -9.09 15.36 -26.53
CA ASN A 20 -8.88 14.71 -25.23
C ASN A 20 -8.34 15.65 -24.13
N ARG A 21 -7.93 16.88 -24.44
CA ARG A 21 -7.36 17.82 -23.46
C ARG A 21 -8.34 18.38 -22.43
N GLY A 22 -9.65 18.21 -22.65
CA GLY A 22 -10.69 18.87 -21.86
C GLY A 22 -10.47 20.39 -21.85
N ASP A 23 -10.45 20.99 -20.66
CA ASP A 23 -10.25 22.43 -20.49
C ASP A 23 -8.77 22.87 -20.48
N MET A 24 -7.82 21.92 -20.51
CA MET A 24 -6.38 22.23 -20.47
C MET A 24 -5.90 22.80 -21.80
N ASN A 25 -4.96 23.74 -21.77
CA ASN A 25 -4.28 24.15 -23.01
C ASN A 25 -3.34 23.04 -23.51
N ARG A 26 -2.94 23.09 -24.79
CA ARG A 26 -2.13 22.02 -25.42
C ARG A 26 -0.80 21.80 -24.68
N SER A 27 -0.16 22.86 -24.20
CA SER A 27 1.12 22.77 -23.49
C SER A 27 0.96 22.08 -22.14
N ASP A 28 -0.07 22.45 -21.38
CA ASP A 28 -0.37 21.88 -20.07
C ASP A 28 -0.78 20.41 -20.19
N PHE A 29 -1.58 20.08 -21.21
CA PHE A 29 -1.97 18.70 -21.48
C PHE A 29 -0.77 17.84 -21.88
N ILE A 30 0.11 18.32 -22.76
CA ILE A 30 1.33 17.60 -23.14
C ILE A 30 2.26 17.45 -21.92
N ASN A 31 2.43 18.50 -21.12
CA ASN A 31 3.23 18.44 -19.90
C ASN A 31 2.66 17.46 -18.87
N PHE A 32 1.33 17.38 -18.74
CA PHE A 32 0.65 16.38 -17.92
C PHE A 32 0.94 14.97 -18.41
N LEU A 33 0.80 14.70 -19.72
CA LEU A 33 1.08 13.37 -20.30
C LEU A 33 2.55 12.97 -20.10
N ILE A 34 3.49 13.89 -20.35
CA ILE A 34 4.91 13.68 -20.08
C ILE A 34 5.12 13.35 -18.59
N GLY A 35 4.49 14.11 -17.70
CA GLY A 35 4.53 13.86 -16.26
C GLY A 35 4.00 12.48 -15.88
N SER A 36 2.87 12.06 -16.43
CA SER A 36 2.28 10.75 -16.16
C SER A 36 3.16 9.60 -16.66
N CYS A 37 3.67 9.68 -17.90
CA CYS A 37 4.54 8.63 -18.46
C CYS A 37 5.92 8.57 -17.77
N LEU A 38 6.48 9.72 -17.37
CA LEU A 38 7.77 9.75 -16.66
C LEU A 38 7.60 9.36 -15.19
N LYS A 39 6.46 9.67 -14.56
CA LYS A 39 6.14 9.20 -13.20
C LYS A 39 5.84 7.71 -13.14
N GLU A 40 5.27 7.10 -14.18
CA GLU A 40 5.17 5.63 -14.28
C GLU A 40 6.54 4.93 -14.27
N GLY A 41 7.62 5.62 -14.67
CA GLY A 41 8.99 5.13 -14.52
C GLY A 41 9.50 5.14 -13.08
N SER A 42 9.00 6.05 -12.23
CA SER A 42 9.38 6.21 -10.81
C SER A 42 8.39 5.60 -9.81
N GLU A 43 7.13 5.38 -10.21
CA GLU A 43 6.08 4.75 -9.40
C GLU A 43 5.98 3.24 -9.66
N LYS A 44 7.13 2.60 -9.92
CA LYS A 44 7.19 1.15 -9.74
C LYS A 44 7.05 0.86 -8.25
N GLN A 45 5.90 0.27 -7.91
CA GLN A 45 5.61 -0.51 -6.69
C GLN A 45 4.90 0.21 -5.53
N ASN A 46 3.69 0.72 -5.79
CA ASN A 46 2.64 0.78 -4.75
C ASN A 46 1.74 -0.48 -4.80
N TYR A 47 2.32 -1.64 -5.13
CA TYR A 47 1.62 -2.91 -5.12
C TYR A 47 2.44 -3.89 -4.29
N ILE A 48 1.80 -4.47 -3.28
CA ILE A 48 2.41 -5.50 -2.45
C ILE A 48 2.25 -6.81 -3.20
N THR A 49 3.35 -7.55 -3.38
CA THR A 49 3.32 -8.89 -3.97
C THR A 49 2.56 -9.85 -3.05
N LYS A 50 2.02 -10.94 -3.61
CA LYS A 50 1.31 -11.95 -2.81
C LYS A 50 2.22 -12.54 -1.72
N GLU A 51 3.49 -12.67 -2.05
CA GLU A 51 4.54 -13.18 -1.17
C GLU A 51 4.83 -12.21 -0.01
N GLU A 52 4.97 -10.91 -0.29
CA GLU A 52 5.14 -9.87 0.75
C GLU A 52 3.92 -9.77 1.66
N PHE A 53 2.71 -9.88 1.11
CA PHE A 53 1.48 -9.89 1.91
C PHE A 53 1.39 -11.15 2.79
N SER A 54 1.80 -12.31 2.27
CA SER A 54 1.85 -13.56 3.04
C SER A 54 2.86 -13.48 4.18
N GLN A 55 4.03 -12.89 3.94
CA GLN A 55 5.05 -12.67 4.97
C GLN A 55 4.56 -11.68 6.03
N PHE A 56 3.91 -10.60 5.61
CA PHE A 56 3.28 -9.64 6.53
C PHE A 56 2.20 -10.31 7.40
N GLN A 57 1.32 -11.12 6.80
CA GLN A 57 0.30 -11.86 7.54
C GLN A 57 0.92 -12.79 8.59
N GLN A 58 1.96 -13.53 8.22
CA GLN A 58 2.66 -14.45 9.13
C GLN A 58 3.34 -13.69 10.27
N GLY A 59 4.06 -12.62 9.97
CA GLY A 59 4.71 -11.77 10.98
C GLY A 59 3.71 -11.09 11.92
N THR A 60 2.56 -10.65 11.41
CA THR A 60 1.50 -10.04 12.24
C THR A 60 0.86 -11.08 13.17
N ARG A 61 0.65 -12.32 12.69
CA ARG A 61 0.12 -13.43 13.50
C ARG A 61 1.09 -13.80 14.62
N GLU A 62 2.39 -13.84 14.34
CA GLU A 62 3.43 -14.12 15.32
C GLU A 62 3.58 -12.99 16.34
N LEU A 63 3.54 -11.73 15.90
CA LEU A 63 3.57 -10.57 16.80
C LEU A 63 2.37 -10.57 17.75
N LEU A 64 1.16 -10.84 17.25
CA LEU A 64 -0.06 -10.93 18.07
C LEU A 64 0.01 -12.10 19.06
N ARG A 65 0.55 -13.25 18.64
CA ARG A 65 0.84 -14.37 19.54
C ARG A 65 1.76 -13.95 20.67
N ASN A 66 2.94 -13.40 20.34
CA ASN A 66 3.94 -13.01 21.33
C ASN A 66 3.41 -11.95 22.28
N PHE A 67 2.59 -11.01 21.78
CA PHE A 67 1.91 -10.02 22.60
C PHE A 67 0.92 -10.68 23.57
N LEU A 68 0.08 -11.61 23.10
CA LEU A 68 -0.87 -12.31 23.97
C LEU A 68 -0.16 -13.20 25.00
N GLU A 69 0.88 -13.93 24.60
CA GLU A 69 1.72 -14.73 25.50
C GLU A 69 2.42 -13.86 26.55
N PHE A 70 2.87 -12.66 26.18
CA PHE A 70 3.40 -11.68 27.12
C PHE A 70 2.33 -11.23 28.13
N PHE A 71 1.13 -10.88 27.68
CA PHE A 71 0.04 -10.49 28.59
C PHE A 71 -0.40 -11.62 29.51
N ILE A 72 -0.41 -12.86 28.99
CA ILE A 72 -0.70 -14.07 29.77
C ILE A 72 0.37 -14.24 30.84
N SER A 73 1.65 -14.27 30.45
CA SER A 73 2.77 -14.57 31.36
C SER A 73 3.02 -13.43 32.36
N TYR A 74 3.05 -12.18 31.89
CA TYR A 74 3.29 -10.99 32.72
C TYR A 74 2.07 -10.60 33.56
N GLY A 75 0.85 -10.83 33.05
CA GLY A 75 -0.38 -10.66 33.82
C GLY A 75 -0.53 -11.68 34.95
N LEU A 76 -0.01 -12.91 34.74
CA LEU A 76 0.13 -13.93 35.77
C LEU A 76 1.17 -13.55 36.83
N GLU A 77 2.30 -12.94 36.46
CA GLU A 77 3.33 -12.44 37.39
C GLU A 77 2.84 -11.28 38.28
N LEU A 78 1.85 -10.50 37.84
CA LEU A 78 1.16 -9.46 38.65
C LEU A 78 0.11 -10.02 39.62
N GLY A 79 0.06 -11.34 39.82
CA GLY A 79 -0.66 -11.97 40.94
C GLY A 79 -2.18 -12.11 40.75
N LYS A 80 -2.70 -11.93 39.54
CA LYS A 80 -4.10 -12.23 39.22
C LYS A 80 -4.15 -13.39 38.23
N GLN A 81 -4.15 -14.62 38.73
CA GLN A 81 -4.55 -15.78 37.93
C GLN A 81 -5.98 -15.56 37.41
N PRO A 82 -6.21 -15.41 36.10
CA PRO A 82 -7.56 -15.39 35.56
C PRO A 82 -8.04 -16.85 35.56
N LYS A 83 -8.89 -17.21 36.52
CA LYS A 83 -9.60 -18.51 36.55
C LYS A 83 -10.84 -18.46 35.66
N ASP A 84 -10.70 -18.05 34.41
CA ASP A 84 -11.82 -18.03 33.46
C ASP A 84 -11.55 -19.01 32.32
N GLU A 85 -12.53 -19.86 32.02
CA GLU A 85 -12.50 -20.86 30.94
C GLU A 85 -12.13 -20.24 29.58
N ALA A 86 -12.47 -18.97 29.37
CA ALA A 86 -12.10 -18.19 28.18
C ALA A 86 -10.58 -18.01 28.01
N PHE A 87 -9.82 -18.01 29.11
CA PHE A 87 -8.37 -17.89 29.10
C PHE A 87 -7.68 -19.20 28.69
N ASP A 88 -8.22 -20.33 29.16
CA ASP A 88 -7.77 -21.65 28.75
C ASP A 88 -8.09 -21.90 27.27
N GLU A 89 -9.27 -21.48 26.81
CA GLU A 89 -9.66 -21.56 25.40
C GLU A 89 -8.76 -20.68 24.50
N LEU A 90 -8.43 -19.46 24.95
CA LEU A 90 -7.51 -18.58 24.24
C LEU A 90 -6.08 -19.17 24.17
N SER A 91 -5.60 -19.75 25.27
CA SER A 91 -4.29 -20.40 25.34
C SER A 91 -4.21 -21.62 24.41
N GLN A 92 -5.26 -22.44 24.37
CA GLN A 92 -5.35 -23.56 23.44
C GLN A 92 -5.39 -23.10 21.98
N LYS A 93 -6.19 -22.08 21.65
CA LYS A 93 -6.26 -21.52 20.29
C LYS A 93 -4.91 -20.99 19.83
N LEU A 94 -4.17 -20.32 20.72
CA LEU A 94 -2.81 -19.88 20.43
C LEU A 94 -1.91 -21.08 20.11
N GLN A 95 -1.90 -22.13 20.92
CA GLN A 95 -1.07 -23.33 20.65
C GLN A 95 -1.39 -23.97 19.29
N THR A 96 -2.66 -24.00 18.87
CA THR A 96 -3.08 -24.56 17.57
C THR A 96 -2.77 -23.66 16.36
N LEU A 97 -2.46 -22.38 16.57
CA LEU A 97 -2.09 -21.45 15.50
C LEU A 97 -0.63 -21.64 15.02
N GLY A 98 0.10 -22.66 15.50
CA GLY A 98 1.49 -22.98 15.17
C GLY A 98 1.62 -23.92 13.97
#